data_AF-A0A2K2BKA1-F1
#
_entry.id   AF-A0A2K2BKA1-F1
#
_cell.length_a   1.000
_cell.length_b   1.000
_cell.length_c   1.000
_cell.angle_alpha   90.00
_cell.angle_beta   90.00
_cell.angle_gamma   90.00
#
_symmetry.space_group_name_H-M   'P 1'
#
loop_
_entity.id
_entity.type
_entity.pdbx_description
1 polymer ?
#
loop_
_entity_poly.entity_id
_entity_poly.type
_entity_poly.pdbx_seq_one_letter_code
_entity_poly.pdbx_strand_id
1 'polypeptide(L)'
;MSSIPSSCETFPDCGFRQLDSGVVLSCLDCFLKKGSLYCFEYGVPPTVFLAKVRGGTCTTAASDPPETVIHRAMYLLQNGFGNYDVFQNNCEDFAMYCKTGLLVMDRLGVGRSGQASTVIGAPLAAILSSPLNLLIPSPVGVATVTAGMFCMSRYATDIGVRSDVIKVAVEDLAMKLSWAGPLEEVPEDDDASGAMIAR
;
A
#
# COMPACT_ATOMS: atom_id res chain seq x y z
N MET A 1 -30.13 18.24 1.75
CA MET A 1 -30.14 18.28 3.24
C MET A 1 -28.95 17.46 3.71
N SER A 2 -27.82 18.12 3.95
CA SER A 2 -26.62 17.45 4.48
C SER A 2 -26.83 17.17 5.97
N SER A 3 -26.93 15.90 6.34
CA SER A 3 -26.81 15.49 7.74
C SER A 3 -25.38 15.77 8.19
N ILE A 4 -25.20 16.81 9.00
CA ILE A 4 -24.00 17.01 9.81
C ILE A 4 -23.74 15.69 10.56
N PRO A 5 -22.54 15.11 10.52
CA PRO A 5 -22.27 13.90 11.27
C PRO A 5 -22.53 14.21 12.74
N SER A 6 -23.41 13.44 13.37
CA SER A 6 -23.62 13.49 14.81
C SER A 6 -22.26 13.37 15.49
N SER A 7 -21.86 14.40 16.23
CA SER A 7 -20.69 14.35 17.11
C SER A 7 -20.78 13.09 17.96
N CYS A 8 -19.67 12.35 18.10
CA CYS A 8 -19.64 11.18 18.95
C CYS A 8 -19.81 11.62 20.41
N GLU A 9 -20.92 11.23 21.05
CA GLU A 9 -21.20 11.65 22.43
C GLU A 9 -20.28 10.95 23.45
N THR A 10 -19.76 9.78 23.11
CA THR A 10 -18.95 8.94 24.02
C THR A 10 -17.46 9.29 23.98
N PHE A 11 -16.94 9.68 22.81
CA PHE A 11 -15.51 9.88 22.59
C PHE A 11 -15.25 11.27 22.01
N PRO A 12 -14.76 12.23 22.83
CA PRO A 12 -14.59 13.64 22.43
C PRO A 12 -13.70 13.82 21.19
N ASP A 13 -12.66 13.00 21.05
CA ASP A 13 -11.70 13.11 19.95
C ASP A 13 -12.10 12.30 18.70
N CYS A 14 -13.27 11.65 18.71
CA CYS A 14 -13.74 10.89 17.55
C CYS A 14 -14.13 11.84 16.41
N GLY A 15 -13.52 11.61 15.24
CA GLY A 15 -13.59 12.49 14.09
C GLY A 15 -12.45 13.50 14.02
N PHE A 16 -11.52 13.49 14.99
CA PHE A 16 -10.35 14.37 14.95
C PHE A 16 -9.48 14.07 13.73
N ARG A 17 -9.06 15.15 13.06
CA ARG A 17 -8.16 15.13 11.91
C ARG A 17 -7.35 16.42 11.91
N GLN A 18 -6.04 16.30 11.80
CA GLN A 18 -5.20 17.45 11.49
C GLN A 18 -5.37 17.82 10.00
N LEU A 19 -5.41 19.13 9.70
CA LEU A 19 -5.48 19.62 8.32
C LEU A 19 -4.35 18.99 7.49
N ASP A 20 -4.66 18.54 6.27
CA ASP A 20 -3.71 17.93 5.33
C ASP A 20 -2.99 16.64 5.78
N SER A 21 -3.31 16.10 6.96
CA SER A 21 -2.69 14.85 7.43
C SER A 21 -3.09 13.60 6.64
N GLY A 22 -4.29 13.62 6.05
CA GLY A 22 -4.90 12.44 5.42
C GLY A 22 -5.36 11.34 6.41
N VAL A 23 -5.14 11.52 7.71
CA VAL A 23 -5.43 10.52 8.75
C VAL A 23 -6.52 11.03 9.69
N VAL A 24 -7.44 10.15 10.10
CA VAL A 24 -8.58 10.48 10.97
C VAL A 24 -8.61 9.54 12.17
N LEU A 25 -8.80 10.09 13.36
CA LEU A 25 -9.07 9.32 14.57
C LEU A 25 -10.59 9.09 14.71
N SER A 26 -11.02 7.86 14.93
CA SER A 26 -12.43 7.52 15.18
C SER A 26 -12.53 6.41 16.22
N CYS A 27 -13.61 6.41 16.99
CA CYS A 27 -14.00 5.21 17.72
C CYS A 27 -14.47 4.12 16.73
N LEU A 28 -14.48 2.87 17.19
CA LEU A 28 -14.90 1.74 16.35
C LEU A 28 -16.38 1.81 15.98
N ASP A 29 -17.25 2.27 16.87
CA ASP A 29 -18.69 2.33 16.61
C ASP A 29 -19.02 3.31 15.48
N CYS A 30 -18.43 4.52 15.50
CA CYS A 30 -18.61 5.51 14.44
C CYS A 30 -17.98 5.07 13.11
N PHE A 31 -16.84 4.36 13.16
CA PHE A 31 -16.20 3.80 11.97
C PHE A 31 -17.07 2.71 11.34
N LEU A 32 -17.56 1.78 12.15
CA LEU A 32 -18.35 0.64 11.68
C LEU A 32 -19.73 1.02 11.20
N LYS A 33 -20.41 1.92 11.91
CA LYS A 33 -21.85 2.20 11.77
C LYS A 33 -22.69 0.92 11.89
N LYS A 34 -22.92 0.24 10.77
CA LYS A 34 -23.66 -1.04 10.69
C LYS A 34 -22.86 -2.16 10.01
N GLY A 35 -21.59 -1.90 9.70
CA GLY A 35 -20.68 -2.86 9.09
C GLY A 35 -20.09 -3.84 10.10
N SER A 36 -19.24 -4.73 9.59
CA SER A 36 -18.47 -5.69 10.38
C SER A 36 -16.97 -5.44 10.18
N LEU A 37 -16.17 -5.85 11.18
CA LEU A 37 -14.71 -5.85 11.09
C LEU A 37 -14.20 -7.22 10.71
N TYR A 38 -13.12 -7.24 9.94
CA TYR A 38 -12.27 -8.39 9.77
C TYR A 38 -10.86 -8.03 10.25
N CYS A 39 -10.28 -8.92 11.05
CA CYS A 39 -8.91 -8.74 11.53
C CYS A 39 -7.94 -9.27 10.49
N PHE A 40 -7.08 -8.39 9.97
CA PHE A 40 -5.95 -8.78 9.15
C PHE A 40 -4.90 -9.50 10.02
N GLU A 41 -4.41 -10.65 9.57
CA GLU A 41 -3.47 -11.47 10.33
C GLU A 41 -2.01 -11.13 9.97
N TYR A 42 -1.18 -10.88 10.99
CA TYR A 42 0.25 -10.58 10.83
C TYR A 42 1.10 -11.75 11.31
N GLY A 43 2.26 -11.95 10.70
CA GLY A 43 3.21 -12.99 11.09
C GLY A 43 2.69 -14.41 10.85
N VAL A 44 1.78 -14.59 9.88
CA VAL A 44 1.28 -15.94 9.58
C VAL A 44 2.37 -16.77 8.90
N PRO A 45 2.45 -18.09 9.16
CA PRO A 45 3.40 -18.93 8.46
C PRO A 45 3.08 -18.98 6.96
N PRO A 46 4.09 -19.20 6.09
CA PRO A 46 3.90 -19.24 4.63
C PRO A 46 2.79 -20.20 4.17
N THR A 47 2.63 -21.34 4.86
CA THR A 47 1.57 -22.31 4.56
C THR A 47 0.16 -21.74 4.76
N VAL A 48 -0.06 -20.96 5.82
CA VAL A 48 -1.35 -20.28 6.08
C VAL A 48 -1.57 -19.16 5.07
N PHE A 49 -0.53 -18.39 4.76
CA PHE A 49 -0.60 -17.34 3.74
C PHE A 49 -1.01 -17.90 2.37
N LEU A 50 -0.37 -18.99 1.94
CA LEU A 50 -0.66 -19.65 0.66
C LEU A 50 -2.05 -20.31 0.62
N ALA A 51 -2.57 -20.76 1.77
CA ALA A 51 -3.93 -21.30 1.87
C ALA A 51 -5.02 -20.23 1.75
N LYS A 52 -4.72 -18.97 2.09
CA LYS A 52 -5.65 -17.83 1.97
C LYS A 52 -5.62 -17.30 0.52
N VAL A 53 -6.50 -17.88 -0.31
CA VAL A 53 -6.62 -17.53 -1.74
C VAL A 53 -6.99 -16.05 -1.97
N ARG A 54 -7.74 -15.45 -1.02
CA ARG A 54 -8.10 -14.03 -1.07
C ARG A 54 -6.96 -13.17 -0.51
N GLY A 55 -6.39 -12.31 -1.36
CA GLY A 55 -5.46 -11.26 -0.94
C GLY A 55 -6.06 -10.28 0.07
N GLY A 56 -5.21 -9.51 0.75
CA GLY A 56 -5.65 -8.51 1.72
C GLY A 56 -6.22 -9.08 3.02
N THR A 57 -5.89 -10.32 3.39
CA THR A 57 -6.38 -10.96 4.62
C THR A 57 -5.29 -11.27 5.64
N CYS A 58 -4.05 -11.48 5.17
CA CYS A 58 -2.90 -11.77 6.03
C CYS A 58 -1.58 -11.42 5.34
N THR A 59 -0.50 -11.38 6.13
CA THR A 59 0.89 -11.24 5.68
C THR A 59 1.81 -12.11 6.54
N THR A 60 2.95 -12.51 5.96
CA THR A 60 4.00 -13.20 6.72
C THR A 60 4.86 -12.23 7.56
N ALA A 61 4.77 -10.92 7.30
CA ALA A 61 5.44 -9.90 8.12
C ALA A 61 4.86 -9.86 9.54
N ALA A 62 5.73 -9.93 10.54
CA ALA A 62 5.33 -9.78 11.94
C ALA A 62 4.91 -8.34 12.25
N SER A 63 3.90 -8.20 13.12
CA SER A 63 3.56 -6.90 13.71
C SER A 63 4.60 -6.51 14.74
N ASP A 64 4.93 -5.22 14.79
CA ASP A 64 5.61 -4.61 15.92
C ASP A 64 4.72 -4.61 17.19
N PRO A 65 5.31 -4.37 18.38
CA PRO A 65 4.58 -4.24 19.63
C PRO A 65 3.48 -3.16 19.56
N PRO A 66 2.35 -3.34 20.28
CA PRO A 66 1.23 -2.40 20.26
C PRO A 66 1.62 -0.95 20.53
N GLU A 67 2.57 -0.70 21.41
CA GLU A 67 3.03 0.64 21.79
C GLU A 67 3.68 1.34 20.59
N THR A 68 4.53 0.63 19.85
CA THR A 68 5.14 1.14 18.61
C THR A 68 4.08 1.39 17.54
N VAL A 69 3.10 0.48 17.41
CA VAL A 69 2.01 0.61 16.44
C VAL A 69 1.18 1.87 16.71
N ILE A 70 0.76 2.05 17.97
CA ILE A 70 -0.03 3.20 18.40
C ILE A 70 0.78 4.48 18.23
N HIS A 71 2.06 4.48 18.61
CA HIS A 71 2.95 5.61 18.44
C HIS A 71 2.98 6.09 16.98
N ARG A 72 3.20 5.19 16.03
CA ARG A 72 3.21 5.54 14.60
C ARG A 72 1.89 6.13 14.13
N ALA A 73 0.77 5.49 14.47
CA ALA A 73 -0.54 5.94 14.04
C ALA A 73 -0.87 7.34 14.59
N MET A 74 -0.58 7.58 15.88
CA MET A 74 -0.81 8.88 16.52
C MET A 74 0.15 9.96 16.03
N TYR A 75 1.40 9.61 15.74
CA TYR A 75 2.36 10.54 15.17
C TYR A 75 1.93 10.99 13.77
N LEU A 76 1.50 10.05 12.92
CA LEU A 76 1.02 10.36 11.57
C LEU A 76 -0.35 11.04 11.55
N LEU A 77 -1.19 10.85 12.57
CA LEU A 77 -2.41 11.64 12.76
C LEU A 77 -2.10 13.14 12.89
N GLN A 78 -0.97 13.49 13.52
CA GLN A 78 -0.56 14.88 13.75
C GLN A 78 0.32 15.44 12.63
N ASN A 79 1.18 14.62 12.03
CA ASN A 79 2.19 15.08 11.07
C ASN A 79 1.84 14.74 9.62
N GLY A 80 0.83 13.88 9.41
CA GLY A 80 0.37 13.45 8.11
C GLY A 80 1.08 12.23 7.55
N PHE A 81 0.40 11.55 6.63
CA PHE A 81 0.90 10.40 5.88
C PHE A 81 0.82 10.67 4.36
N GLY A 82 1.14 11.90 3.94
CA GLY A 82 1.10 12.31 2.55
C GLY A 82 -0.32 12.36 1.96
N ASN A 83 -0.40 12.58 0.64
CA ASN A 83 -1.67 12.67 -0.07
C ASN A 83 -2.25 11.28 -0.29
N TYR A 84 -3.51 11.10 0.11
CA TYR A 84 -4.23 9.85 -0.09
C TYR A 84 -4.49 9.63 -1.59
N ASP A 85 -4.03 8.51 -2.13
CA ASP A 85 -4.42 8.00 -3.43
C ASP A 85 -4.96 6.57 -3.27
N VAL A 86 -5.94 6.17 -4.08
CA VAL A 86 -6.59 4.85 -3.89
C VAL A 86 -5.68 3.71 -4.36
N PHE A 87 -4.85 3.99 -5.36
CA PHE A 87 -3.93 3.03 -5.96
C PHE A 87 -2.56 3.04 -5.28
N GLN A 88 -2.19 4.12 -4.61
CA GLN A 88 -0.91 4.32 -3.92
C GLN A 88 -1.14 5.11 -2.64
N ASN A 89 -0.42 4.81 -1.56
CA ASN A 89 -0.54 5.57 -0.31
C ASN A 89 -1.99 5.58 0.24
N ASN A 90 -2.63 4.41 0.22
CA ASN A 90 -4.02 4.21 0.65
C ASN A 90 -4.12 3.73 2.12
N CYS A 91 -5.32 3.32 2.54
CA CYS A 91 -5.56 2.81 3.89
C CYS A 91 -4.73 1.57 4.23
N GLU A 92 -4.46 0.71 3.24
CA GLU A 92 -3.65 -0.49 3.44
C GLU A 92 -2.18 -0.12 3.66
N ASP A 93 -1.64 0.82 2.88
CA ASP A 93 -0.29 1.36 3.07
C ASP A 93 -0.10 1.90 4.49
N PHE A 94 -1.04 2.74 4.91
CA PHE A 94 -1.03 3.33 6.24
C PHE A 94 -1.07 2.25 7.33
N ALA A 95 -2.00 1.31 7.23
CA ALA A 95 -2.15 0.24 8.22
C ALA A 95 -0.92 -0.68 8.26
N MET A 96 -0.39 -1.05 7.09
CA MET A 96 0.77 -1.93 6.97
C MET A 96 2.03 -1.26 7.55
N TYR A 97 2.26 0.01 7.22
CA TYR A 97 3.36 0.79 7.81
C TYR A 97 3.18 0.94 9.33
N CYS A 98 1.98 1.30 9.79
CA CYS A 98 1.70 1.42 11.22
C CYS A 98 1.85 0.10 11.97
N LYS A 99 1.74 -1.07 11.31
CA LYS A 99 1.87 -2.38 11.94
C LYS A 99 3.28 -2.96 11.85
N THR A 100 4.01 -2.72 10.78
CA THR A 100 5.30 -3.40 10.49
C THR A 100 6.50 -2.45 10.41
N GLY A 101 6.22 -1.17 10.10
CA GLY A 101 7.23 -0.14 9.85
C GLY A 101 7.92 -0.29 8.51
N LEU A 102 7.47 -1.25 7.70
CA LEU A 102 8.01 -1.55 6.40
C LEU A 102 7.38 -0.65 5.35
N LEU A 103 8.22 -0.10 4.48
CA LEU A 103 7.81 0.62 3.28
C LEU A 103 8.52 -0.03 2.10
N VAL A 104 7.80 -0.18 1.00
CA VAL A 104 8.41 -0.60 -0.27
C VAL A 104 9.22 0.56 -0.83
N MET A 105 10.48 0.28 -1.15
CA MET A 105 11.39 1.19 -1.81
C MET A 105 11.16 1.10 -3.32
N ASP A 106 10.65 2.17 -3.94
CA ASP A 106 10.61 2.25 -5.41
C ASP A 106 11.74 3.16 -5.91
N ARG A 107 12.18 2.97 -7.15
CA ARG A 107 13.23 3.76 -7.82
C ARG A 107 12.91 5.26 -7.95
N LEU A 108 11.68 5.66 -7.61
CA LEU A 108 11.16 7.04 -7.63
C LEU A 108 10.76 7.58 -6.24
N GLY A 109 10.88 6.80 -5.16
CA GLY A 109 10.50 7.23 -3.80
C GLY A 109 10.00 6.12 -2.88
N VAL A 110 9.85 6.45 -1.59
CA VAL A 110 9.39 5.55 -0.52
C VAL A 110 7.87 5.60 -0.42
N GLY A 111 7.17 4.44 -0.43
CA GLY A 111 5.75 4.38 0.02
C GLY A 111 4.71 3.76 -0.93
N ARG A 112 4.98 2.60 -1.55
CA ARG A 112 3.96 1.87 -2.32
C ARG A 112 3.50 0.58 -1.65
N SER A 113 2.20 0.29 -1.67
CA SER A 113 1.62 -0.93 -1.10
C SER A 113 1.94 -2.12 -1.98
N GLY A 114 2.41 -3.20 -1.35
CA GLY A 114 2.65 -4.49 -2.00
C GLY A 114 1.40 -5.17 -2.57
N GLN A 115 0.19 -4.67 -2.33
CA GLN A 115 -1.04 -5.21 -2.93
C GLN A 115 -1.55 -4.44 -4.16
N ALA A 116 -1.16 -3.18 -4.34
CA ALA A 116 -1.62 -2.37 -5.47
C ALA A 116 -0.64 -2.39 -6.66
N SER A 117 0.60 -2.84 -6.47
CA SER A 117 1.51 -3.12 -7.59
C SER A 117 1.14 -4.43 -8.29
N THR A 118 0.02 -4.38 -9.03
CA THR A 118 -0.31 -5.38 -10.07
C THR A 118 0.45 -5.06 -11.37
N VAL A 119 1.71 -4.62 -11.26
CA VAL A 119 2.65 -4.54 -12.40
C VAL A 119 3.65 -5.71 -12.36
N ILE A 120 3.25 -6.82 -11.73
CA ILE A 120 3.64 -8.16 -12.20
C ILE A 120 2.42 -8.80 -12.87
N GLY A 121 1.68 -7.99 -13.63
CA GLY A 121 0.91 -8.47 -14.77
C GLY A 121 1.88 -8.81 -15.90
N ALA A 122 2.68 -9.86 -15.76
CA ALA A 122 2.90 -10.68 -16.93
C ALA A 122 1.52 -11.33 -17.16
N PRO A 123 0.76 -10.89 -18.19
CA PRO A 123 -0.61 -11.30 -18.35
C PRO A 123 -0.63 -12.82 -18.46
N LEU A 124 -1.71 -13.47 -18.00
CA LEU A 124 -2.01 -14.86 -18.36
C LEU A 124 -1.80 -15.13 -19.88
N ALA A 125 -1.89 -14.08 -20.72
CA ALA A 125 -1.54 -14.10 -22.13
C ALA A 125 -0.07 -14.48 -22.44
N ALA A 126 0.92 -14.12 -21.62
CA ALA A 126 2.32 -14.51 -21.80
C ALA A 126 2.56 -16.01 -21.51
N ILE A 127 1.69 -16.63 -20.71
CA ILE A 127 1.70 -18.08 -20.43
C ILE A 127 1.08 -18.83 -21.61
N LEU A 128 -0.02 -18.32 -22.18
CA LEU A 128 -0.64 -18.89 -23.37
C LEU A 128 0.26 -18.81 -24.62
N SER A 129 1.13 -17.79 -24.70
CA SER A 129 2.09 -17.61 -25.80
C SER A 129 3.45 -18.27 -25.57
N SER A 130 3.68 -18.89 -24.40
CA SER A 130 4.94 -19.57 -24.09
C SER A 130 4.99 -20.99 -24.68
N PRO A 131 6.13 -21.45 -25.23
CA PRO A 131 6.29 -22.84 -25.68
C PRO A 131 6.10 -23.89 -24.57
N LEU A 132 6.08 -23.47 -23.30
CA LEU A 132 5.77 -24.35 -22.16
C LEU A 132 4.35 -24.95 -22.24
N ASN A 133 3.42 -24.29 -22.94
CA ASN A 133 2.06 -24.80 -23.17
C ASN A 133 2.06 -26.10 -23.99
N LEU A 134 3.08 -26.33 -24.84
CA LEU A 134 3.27 -27.59 -25.57
C LEU A 134 3.67 -28.77 -24.66
N LEU A 135 4.19 -28.49 -23.46
CA LEU A 135 4.62 -29.50 -22.49
C LEU A 135 3.57 -29.78 -21.41
N ILE A 136 2.44 -29.07 -21.43
CA ILE A 136 1.33 -29.22 -20.47
C ILE A 136 0.08 -29.66 -21.25
N PRO A 137 -0.04 -30.95 -21.62
CA PRO A 137 -1.02 -31.41 -22.60
C PRO A 137 -2.46 -31.51 -22.08
N SER A 138 -2.73 -31.18 -20.80
CA SER A 138 -4.05 -31.34 -20.19
C SER A 138 -4.56 -30.04 -19.54
N PRO A 139 -5.88 -29.77 -19.58
CA PRO A 139 -6.49 -28.64 -18.87
C PRO A 139 -6.18 -28.61 -17.37
N VAL A 140 -6.07 -29.79 -16.75
CA VAL A 140 -5.69 -29.94 -15.34
C VAL A 140 -4.26 -29.44 -15.12
N GLY A 141 -3.32 -29.80 -15.99
CA GLY A 141 -1.94 -29.33 -15.89
C GLY A 141 -1.83 -27.80 -16.01
N VAL A 142 -2.58 -27.19 -16.93
CA VAL A 142 -2.61 -25.73 -17.11
C VAL A 142 -3.15 -25.05 -15.85
N ALA A 143 -4.23 -25.57 -15.27
CA ALA A 143 -4.80 -25.06 -14.03
C ALA A 143 -3.81 -25.17 -12.86
N THR A 144 -3.12 -26.31 -12.70
CA THR A 144 -2.13 -26.52 -11.64
C THR A 144 -0.95 -25.54 -11.76
N VAL A 145 -0.39 -25.36 -12.95
CA VAL A 145 0.72 -24.42 -13.17
C VAL A 145 0.29 -22.99 -12.91
N THR A 146 -0.90 -22.60 -13.37
CA THR A 146 -1.44 -21.25 -13.16
C THR A 146 -1.66 -20.98 -11.67
N ALA A 147 -2.26 -21.93 -10.93
CA ALA A 147 -2.46 -21.81 -9.50
C ALA A 147 -1.12 -21.74 -8.73
N GLY A 148 -0.16 -22.59 -9.08
CA GLY A 148 1.18 -22.58 -8.49
C GLY A 148 1.90 -21.24 -8.71
N MET A 149 1.83 -20.70 -9.93
CA MET A 149 2.44 -19.41 -10.27
C MET A 149 1.76 -18.24 -9.56
N PHE A 150 0.42 -18.25 -9.45
CA PHE A 150 -0.32 -17.26 -8.68
C PHE A 150 0.10 -17.29 -7.20
N CYS A 151 0.13 -18.46 -6.58
CA CYS A 151 0.56 -18.66 -5.19
C CYS A 151 2.00 -18.17 -4.96
N MET A 152 2.92 -18.53 -5.86
CA MET A 152 4.33 -18.11 -5.78
C MET A 152 4.48 -16.61 -5.97
N SER A 153 3.79 -16.01 -6.95
CA SER A 153 3.80 -14.57 -7.19
C SER A 153 3.27 -13.81 -5.97
N ARG A 154 2.12 -14.24 -5.43
CA ARG A 154 1.53 -13.69 -4.21
C ARG A 154 2.45 -13.76 -3.00
N TYR A 155 3.18 -14.87 -2.85
CA TYR A 155 4.14 -15.05 -1.77
C TYR A 155 5.37 -14.16 -1.95
N ALA A 156 5.91 -14.08 -3.16
CA ALA A 156 7.07 -13.25 -3.46
C ALA A 156 6.80 -11.75 -3.30
N THR A 157 5.55 -11.30 -3.50
CA THR A 157 5.15 -9.90 -3.30
C THR A 157 4.72 -9.58 -1.86
N ASP A 158 4.61 -10.59 -0.99
CA ASP A 158 4.30 -10.37 0.42
C ASP A 158 5.38 -9.50 1.07
N ILE A 159 4.94 -8.54 1.90
CA ILE A 159 5.86 -7.56 2.50
C ILE A 159 6.86 -8.20 3.47
N GLY A 160 6.53 -9.39 4.02
CA GLY A 160 7.44 -10.15 4.87
C GLY A 160 8.47 -10.98 4.10
N VAL A 161 8.34 -11.10 2.78
CA VAL A 161 9.19 -11.96 1.93
C VAL A 161 10.06 -11.14 0.98
N ARG A 162 9.50 -10.05 0.43
CA ARG A 162 10.19 -9.21 -0.54
C ARG A 162 11.45 -8.56 0.04
N SER A 163 12.45 -8.32 -0.81
CA SER A 163 13.76 -7.78 -0.39
C SER A 163 13.89 -6.27 -0.56
N ASP A 164 12.97 -5.63 -1.26
CA ASP A 164 12.94 -4.19 -1.58
C ASP A 164 12.09 -3.40 -0.57
N VAL A 165 12.05 -3.86 0.68
CA VAL A 165 11.42 -3.13 1.78
C VAL A 165 12.46 -2.64 2.76
N ILE A 166 12.20 -1.46 3.32
CA ILE A 166 13.01 -0.87 4.37
C ILE A 166 12.14 -0.59 5.58
N LYS A 167 12.70 -0.81 6.78
CA LYS A 167 12.06 -0.39 8.02
C LYS A 167 12.42 1.06 8.30
N VAL A 168 11.42 1.91 8.48
CA VAL A 168 11.61 3.37 8.63
C VAL A 168 10.94 3.85 9.91
N ALA A 169 11.65 4.65 10.70
CA ALA A 169 11.08 5.33 11.86
C ALA A 169 10.03 6.36 11.42
N VAL A 170 9.04 6.64 12.27
CA VAL A 170 7.90 7.47 11.86
C VAL A 170 8.25 8.93 11.72
N GLU A 171 9.20 9.38 12.51
CA GLU A 171 9.78 10.71 12.51
C GLU A 171 10.48 10.98 11.16
N ASP A 172 11.29 10.02 10.71
CA ASP A 172 11.99 10.09 9.41
C ASP A 172 11.01 10.08 8.24
N LEU A 173 9.95 9.27 8.34
CA LEU A 173 8.93 9.21 7.31
C LEU A 173 8.18 10.55 7.21
N ALA A 174 7.69 11.05 8.34
CA ALA A 174 6.95 12.31 8.37
C ALA A 174 7.80 13.48 7.88
N MET A 175 9.09 13.52 8.23
CA MET A 175 10.03 14.54 7.73
C MET A 175 10.15 14.48 6.20
N LYS A 176 10.32 13.28 5.63
CA LYS A 176 10.39 13.10 4.17
C LYS A 176 9.10 13.52 3.47
N LEU A 177 7.95 13.14 4.01
CA LEU A 177 6.65 13.52 3.45
C LEU A 177 6.39 15.03 3.54
N SER A 178 6.87 15.67 4.61
CA SER A 178 6.78 17.12 4.78
C SER A 178 7.62 17.88 3.74
N TRP A 179 8.80 17.36 3.39
CA TRP A 179 9.69 17.96 2.40
C TRP A 179 9.28 17.68 0.95
N ALA A 180 8.54 16.60 0.71
CA ALA A 180 7.97 16.27 -0.59
C ALA A 180 6.70 17.10 -0.94
N GLY A 181 6.44 18.21 -0.23
CA GLY A 181 5.45 19.22 -0.61
C GLY A 181 5.66 19.75 -2.04
N PRO A 182 4.65 20.45 -2.62
CA PRO A 182 4.45 20.54 -4.06
C PRO A 182 5.74 20.81 -4.81
N LEU A 183 6.11 19.88 -5.70
CA LEU A 183 7.18 20.09 -6.66
C LEU A 183 6.95 21.46 -7.30
N GLU A 184 7.81 22.43 -6.99
CA GLU A 184 8.05 23.51 -7.91
C GLU A 184 8.52 22.81 -9.19
N GLU A 185 7.65 22.85 -10.21
CA GLU A 185 8.07 22.63 -11.58
C GLU A 185 9.24 23.59 -11.81
N VAL A 186 10.45 23.03 -11.83
CA VAL A 186 11.63 23.77 -12.28
C VAL A 186 11.31 24.22 -13.70
N PRO A 187 11.25 25.53 -13.98
CA PRO A 187 11.08 25.99 -15.35
C PRO A 187 12.28 25.47 -16.14
N GLU A 188 12.01 24.71 -17.20
CA GLU A 188 13.01 24.51 -18.23
C GLU A 188 13.29 25.89 -18.84
N ASP A 189 14.40 26.51 -18.43
CA ASP A 189 14.92 27.70 -19.10
C ASP A 189 15.29 27.31 -20.54
N ASP A 190 14.44 27.72 -21.47
CA ASP A 190 14.78 27.90 -22.88
C ASP A 190 15.94 28.90 -22.99
N ASP A 191 17.07 28.50 -23.58
CA ASP A 191 17.89 29.45 -24.33
C ASP A 191 18.49 28.84 -25.62
N ALA A 192 17.85 29.27 -26.70
CA ALA A 192 18.32 29.61 -28.04
C ALA A 192 19.57 28.92 -28.66
N SER A 193 19.40 28.42 -29.89
CA SER A 193 19.95 29.10 -31.08
C SER A 193 19.61 28.33 -32.36
N GLY A 194 19.00 29.02 -33.33
CA GLY A 194 18.73 28.44 -34.65
C GLY A 194 17.78 29.24 -35.51
N ALA A 195 17.96 30.56 -35.58
CA ALA A 195 17.36 31.36 -36.63
C ALA A 195 17.92 30.93 -37.99
N MET A 196 17.06 30.47 -38.92
CA MET A 196 17.06 30.86 -40.34
C MET A 196 15.72 30.47 -40.99
N ILE A 197 14.94 31.48 -41.36
CA ILE A 197 13.84 31.38 -42.34
C ILE A 197 14.31 32.06 -43.64
N ALA A 198 14.06 31.37 -44.75
CA ALA A 198 13.92 31.84 -46.13
C ALA A 198 15.10 32.56 -46.83
N ARG A 199 15.72 31.87 -47.79
CA ARG A 199 15.33 31.91 -49.22
C ARG A 199 15.95 30.75 -49.98
#